data_AF-A0A3B9SPX8-F1
#
_entry.id   AF-A0A3B9SPX8-F1
#
_cell.length_a   1.000
_cell.length_b   1.000
_cell.length_c   1.000
_cell.angle_alpha   90.00
_cell.angle_beta   90.00
_cell.angle_gamma   90.00
#
_symmetry.space_group_name_H-M   'P 1'
#
loop_
_entity.id
_entity.type
_entity.pdbx_description
1 polymer ?
#
loop_
_entity_poly.entity_id
_entity_poly.type
_entity_poly.pdbx_seq_one_letter_code
_entity_poly.pdbx_strand_id
1 'polypeptide(L)'
;MKILIVTGIFPPDIGGPATYVPLIAGALAERGHKITVLTTSEPQDLAHDDSRYPFPVVRLNRRLPLWGRTRRLIRLILRHG
;
A
#
# COMPACT_ATOMS: atom_id res chain seq x y z
N MET A 1 -12.14 5.02 -12.10
CA MET A 1 -12.24 3.59 -11.73
C MET A 1 -11.81 3.41 -10.27
N LYS A 2 -12.12 2.27 -9.65
CA LYS A 2 -11.61 1.87 -8.32
C LYS A 2 -10.41 0.94 -8.55
N ILE A 3 -9.24 1.31 -8.03
CA ILE A 3 -7.97 0.60 -8.29
C ILE A 3 -7.27 0.34 -6.96
N LEU A 4 -6.96 -0.93 -6.70
CA LEU A 4 -6.12 -1.37 -5.59
C LEU A 4 -4.73 -1.71 -6.12
N ILE A 5 -3.70 -1.02 -5.63
CA ILE A 5 -2.30 -1.32 -5.96
C ILE A 5 -1.71 -2.10 -4.79
N VAL A 6 -1.18 -3.29 -5.06
CA VAL A 6 -0.52 -4.13 -4.05
C VAL A 6 0.97 -4.15 -4.32
N THR A 7 1.78 -3.78 -3.33
CA THR A 7 3.25 -3.76 -3.43
C THR A 7 3.90 -4.37 -2.20
N GLY A 8 5.12 -4.91 -2.35
CA GLY A 8 5.88 -5.46 -1.22
C GLY A 8 6.51 -4.39 -0.33
N ILE A 9 6.86 -3.24 -0.91
CA ILE A 9 7.51 -2.12 -0.23
C ILE A 9 6.90 -0.80 -0.68
N PHE A 10 6.92 0.19 0.19
CA PHE A 10 6.44 1.55 -0.04
C PHE A 10 7.22 2.50 0.90
N PRO A 11 7.40 3.80 0.59
CA PRO A 11 8.12 4.71 1.49
C PRO A 11 7.60 4.56 2.93
N PRO A 12 8.43 4.51 3.97
CA PRO A 12 9.85 4.90 4.02
C PRO A 12 10.83 3.82 3.53
N ASP A 13 10.36 2.63 3.15
CA ASP A 13 11.24 1.62 2.53
C ASP A 13 11.89 2.20 1.26
N ILE A 14 13.13 1.81 0.98
CA ILE A 14 13.87 2.23 -0.22
C ILE A 14 13.86 1.11 -1.26
N GLY A 15 13.56 1.45 -2.50
CA GLY A 15 13.64 0.52 -3.64
C GLY A 15 12.69 0.90 -4.77
N GLY A 16 12.80 0.20 -5.89
CA GLY A 16 12.04 0.52 -7.11
C GLY A 16 10.54 0.74 -6.88
N PRO A 17 9.79 -0.22 -6.31
CA PRO A 17 8.37 -0.03 -6.01
C PRO A 17 8.08 1.15 -5.09
N ALA A 18 8.93 1.39 -4.09
CA ALA A 18 8.76 2.54 -3.21
C ALA A 18 8.96 3.89 -3.94
N THR A 19 9.70 3.90 -5.05
CA THR A 19 9.86 5.07 -5.92
C THR A 19 8.72 5.22 -6.91
N TYR A 20 8.38 4.19 -7.69
CA TYR A 20 7.43 4.35 -8.80
C TYR A 20 5.96 4.20 -8.38
N VAL A 21 5.63 3.44 -7.33
CA VAL A 21 4.23 3.23 -6.93
C VAL A 21 3.56 4.53 -6.49
N PRO A 22 4.17 5.41 -5.66
CA PRO A 22 3.57 6.70 -5.32
C PRO A 22 3.31 7.57 -6.55
N LEU A 23 4.23 7.57 -7.53
CA LEU A 23 4.12 8.36 -8.76
C LEU A 23 2.95 7.88 -9.63
N ILE A 24 2.85 6.57 -9.85
CA ILE A 24 1.76 5.98 -10.63
C ILE A 24 0.42 6.18 -9.91
N ALA A 25 0.36 5.92 -8.60
CA ALA A 25 -0.83 6.09 -7.79
C ALA A 25 -1.31 7.54 -7.78
N GLY A 26 -0.40 8.51 -7.64
CA GLY A 26 -0.70 9.94 -7.69
C GLY A 26 -1.24 10.36 -9.05
N ALA A 27 -0.55 9.98 -10.12
CA ALA A 27 -0.95 10.28 -11.48
C ALA A 27 -2.34 9.69 -11.85
N LEU A 28 -2.68 8.51 -11.33
CA LEU A 28 -4.01 7.92 -11.51
C LEU A 28 -5.08 8.63 -10.65
N ALA A 29 -4.73 9.03 -9.43
CA ALA A 29 -5.62 9.80 -8.56
C ALA A 29 -5.96 11.17 -9.16
N GLU A 30 -4.97 11.88 -9.71
CA GLU A 30 -5.16 13.16 -10.43
C GLU A 30 -6.10 13.03 -11.63
N ARG A 31 -6.15 11.86 -12.28
CA ARG A 31 -7.09 11.54 -13.35
C ARG A 31 -8.50 11.15 -12.83
N GLY A 32 -8.77 11.36 -11.55
CA GLY A 32 -10.07 11.11 -10.93
C GLY A 32 -10.34 9.63 -10.60
N HIS A 33 -9.31 8.79 -10.55
CA HIS A 33 -9.46 7.40 -10.10
C HIS A 33 -9.40 7.29 -8.57
N LYS A 34 -10.19 6.38 -8.00
CA LYS A 34 -10.17 6.07 -6.57
C LYS A 34 -9.08 5.02 -6.32
N ILE A 35 -7.98 5.45 -5.71
CA ILE A 35 -6.80 4.61 -5.47
C ILE A 35 -6.76 4.15 -4.01
N THR A 36 -6.25 2.94 -3.77
CA THR A 36 -5.77 2.51 -2.46
C THR A 36 -4.48 1.73 -2.68
N VAL A 37 -3.46 2.01 -1.87
CA VAL A 37 -2.21 1.25 -1.88
C VAL A 37 -2.21 0.30 -0.70
N LEU A 38 -1.97 -0.98 -0.94
CA LEU A 38 -1.77 -2.02 0.07
C LEU A 38 -0.31 -2.46 0.02
N THR A 39 0.40 -2.30 1.14
CA THR A 39 1.83 -2.61 1.21
C THR A 39 2.17 -3.39 2.48
N THR A 40 3.37 -3.97 2.50
CA THR A 40 3.96 -4.49 3.74
C THR A 40 5.05 -3.54 4.23
N SER A 41 5.15 -3.37 5.55
CA SER A 41 6.17 -2.54 6.19
C SER A 41 6.69 -3.21 7.46
N GLU A 42 7.88 -2.80 7.91
CA GLU A 42 8.39 -3.21 9.20
C GLU A 42 7.48 -2.72 10.35
N PRO A 43 7.47 -3.38 11.53
CA PRO A 43 6.58 -3.02 12.63
C PRO A 43 6.66 -1.55 13.06
N GLN A 44 7.87 -0.97 13.04
CA GLN A 44 8.08 0.43 13.41
C GLN A 44 7.46 1.43 12.41
N ASP A 45 7.23 1.02 11.17
CA ASP A 45 6.74 1.88 10.09
C ASP A 45 5.24 1.69 9.82
N LEU A 46 4.54 0.92 10.65
CA LEU A 46 3.09 0.69 10.48
C LEU A 46 2.26 1.96 10.67
N ALA A 47 2.74 2.88 11.50
CA ALA A 47 2.12 4.17 11.77
C ALA A 47 2.84 5.32 11.04
N HIS A 48 3.55 5.02 9.95
CA HIS A 48 4.21 6.05 9.15
C HIS A 48 3.19 7.05 8.61
N ASP A 49 3.57 8.33 8.56
CA ASP A 49 2.72 9.39 8.05
C ASP A 49 2.65 9.36 6.52
N ASP A 50 1.48 8.96 6.02
CA ASP A 50 1.15 8.90 4.59
C ASP A 50 0.23 10.05 4.15
N SER A 51 -0.02 11.04 5.01
CA SER A 51 -0.95 12.16 4.74
C SER A 51 -0.59 13.00 3.52
N ARG A 52 0.68 12.99 3.10
CA ARG A 52 1.15 13.66 1.88
C ARG A 52 0.56 13.10 0.60
N TYR A 53 0.01 11.89 0.61
CA TYR A 53 -0.54 11.26 -0.59
C TYR A 53 -2.04 11.53 -0.72
N PRO A 54 -2.55 11.75 -1.94
CA PRO A 54 -3.99 11.96 -2.18
C PRO A 54 -4.80 10.65 -2.13
N PHE A 55 -4.21 9.56 -1.64
CA PHE A 55 -4.83 8.24 -1.57
C PHE A 55 -4.42 7.53 -0.27
N PRO A 56 -5.28 6.65 0.27
CA PRO A 56 -4.96 5.87 1.45
C PRO A 56 -3.87 4.82 1.19
N VAL A 57 -3.00 4.65 2.17
CA VAL A 57 -1.99 3.59 2.23
C VAL A 57 -2.32 2.67 3.40
N VAL A 58 -2.55 1.39 3.09
CA VAL A 58 -2.83 0.35 4.09
C VAL A 58 -1.57 -0.48 4.26
N ARG A 59 -0.99 -0.44 5.47
CA ARG A 59 0.24 -1.16 5.80
C ARG A 59 -0.05 -2.42 6.58
N LEU A 60 0.58 -3.52 6.16
CA LEU A 60 0.60 -4.78 6.89
C LEU A 60 1.99 -5.04 7.47
N ASN A 61 2.02 -5.58 8.68
CA ASN A 61 3.27 -5.99 9.32
C ASN A 61 3.94 -7.12 8.50
N ARG A 62 5.13 -6.81 7.97
CA ARG A 62 5.95 -7.71 7.17
C ARG A 62 6.41 -8.94 7.95
N ARG A 63 6.60 -8.81 9.27
CA ARG A 63 7.07 -9.89 10.18
C ARG A 63 5.97 -10.86 10.62
N LEU A 64 4.73 -10.67 10.18
CA LEU A 64 3.70 -11.68 10.41
C LEU A 64 4.10 -13.01 9.72
N PRO A 65 3.80 -14.16 10.36
CA PRO A 65 3.97 -15.46 9.71
C PRO A 65 3.27 -15.48 8.35
N LEU A 66 3.87 -16.16 7.37
CA LEU A 66 3.37 -16.16 5.98
C LEU A 66 1.88 -16.48 5.89
N TRP A 67 1.40 -17.51 6.60
CA TRP A 67 -0.02 -17.88 6.61
C TRP A 67 -0.92 -16.76 7.17
N GLY A 68 -0.50 -16.09 8.25
CA GLY A 68 -1.25 -15.00 8.86
C GLY A 68 -1.26 -13.75 7.97
N ARG A 69 -0.12 -13.47 7.33
CA ARG A 69 0.04 -12.36 6.39
C ARG A 69 -0.80 -12.55 5.14
N THR A 70 -0.74 -13.74 4.53
CA THR A 70 -1.52 -14.06 3.31
C THR A 70 -3.02 -13.98 3.57
N ARG A 71 -3.52 -14.51 4.70
CA ARG A 71 -4.94 -14.39 5.06
C ARG A 71 -5.38 -12.94 5.22
N ARG A 72 -4.57 -12.10 5.88
CA ARG A 72 -4.86 -10.67 6.05
C ARG A 72 -4.82 -9.92 4.71
N LEU A 73 -3.85 -10.23 3.86
CA LEU A 73 -3.72 -9.64 2.54
C LEU A 73 -4.96 -9.93 1.70
N ILE A 74 -5.38 -11.19 1.61
CA ILE A 74 -6.60 -11.60 0.88
C ILE A 74 -7.82 -10.87 1.42
N ARG A 75 -8.00 -10.81 2.75
CA ARG A 75 -9.12 -10.08 3.37
C ARG A 75 -9.10 -8.58 3.00
N LEU A 76 -7.93 -7.95 2.98
CA LEU A 76 -7.82 -6.54 2.60
C LEU A 76 -8.04 -6.31 1.11
N ILE A 77 -7.58 -7.23 0.26
CA ILE A 77 -7.86 -7.21 -1.17
C ILE A 77 -9.37 -7.30 -1.41
N LEU A 78 -10.09 -8.20 -0.74
CA LEU A 78 -11.54 -8.31 -0.87
C LEU A 78 -12.30 -7.09 -0.32
N ARG A 79 -11.72 -6.37 0.64
CA ARG A 79 -12.32 -5.16 1.23
C ARG A 79 -12.09 -3.91 0.37
N HIS A 80 -10.92 -3.80 -0.24
CA HIS A 80 -10.47 -2.59 -0.94
C HIS A 80 -10.45 -2.71 -2.47
N GLY A 81 -10.45 -3.93 -3.01
CA GLY A 81 -10.82 -4.21 -4.41
C GLY A 81 -12.29 -3.90 -4.61
#